data_AF-A0AAW1B066-F1
#
_entry.id   AF-A0AAW1B066-F1
#
_cell.length_a   1.000
_cell.length_b   1.000
_cell.length_c   1.000
_cell.angle_alpha   90.00
_cell.angle_beta   90.00
_cell.angle_gamma   90.00
#
_symmetry.space_group_name_H-M   'P 1'
#
loop_
_entity.id
_entity.type
_entity.pdbx_description
1 polymer ?
#
loop_
_entity_poly.entity_id
_entity_poly.type
_entity_poly.pdbx_seq_one_letter_code
_entity_poly.pdbx_strand_id
1 'polypeptide(L)'
;MKIDSTPGSHEASKVSIRSKNCSIAFNLLQTILLWCCEIHHGKEDWETLLSSLKILLGLLKHTLAKKHLPHYFLQPLNIFNKQYKTSNHIHQPLSLEVLAHEVSAMLADATAYLVPGHESAGCSVNQDYEEKATALREYKERHWEELRELKRMEDERMYKEVETTEEKTL
;
A
#
# COMPACT_ATOMS: atom_id res chain seq x y z
N MET A 1 52.99 19.13 11.22
CA MET A 1 52.65 19.63 9.87
C MET A 1 51.20 19.25 9.62
N LYS A 2 50.30 20.25 9.65
CA LYS A 2 48.91 20.13 9.19
C LYS A 2 48.92 19.93 7.68
N ILE A 3 48.07 19.06 7.13
CA ILE A 3 47.14 19.40 6.03
C ILE A 3 45.87 18.56 6.22
N ASP A 4 44.73 19.27 6.24
CA ASP A 4 43.35 18.79 6.19
C ASP A 4 43.05 17.92 4.97
N SER A 5 42.03 17.06 5.06
CA SER A 5 41.08 16.79 3.95
C SER A 5 39.83 16.05 4.44
N THR A 6 38.79 16.86 4.69
CA THR A 6 37.39 16.66 4.26
C THR A 6 36.51 15.58 4.93
N PRO A 7 35.43 15.96 5.65
CA PRO A 7 34.34 15.06 5.99
C PRO A 7 33.38 14.97 4.79
N GLY A 8 33.37 13.84 4.08
CA GLY A 8 32.59 13.73 2.85
C GLY A 8 32.26 12.29 2.47
N SER A 9 31.44 11.61 3.26
CA SER A 9 30.68 10.43 2.78
C SER A 9 29.58 9.92 3.73
N HIS A 10 29.16 10.72 4.72
CA HIS A 10 28.13 10.29 5.67
C HIS A 10 26.67 10.46 5.17
N GLU A 11 26.45 10.92 3.95
CA GLU A 11 25.08 11.16 3.44
C GLU A 11 24.73 10.44 2.13
N ALA A 12 25.70 9.96 1.34
CA ALA A 12 25.39 9.39 0.03
C ALA A 12 24.85 7.95 0.07
N SER A 13 25.11 7.19 1.15
CA SER A 13 24.71 5.77 1.23
C SER A 13 23.40 5.52 1.99
N LYS A 14 22.72 6.57 2.45
CA LYS A 14 21.42 6.44 3.15
C LYS A 14 20.23 6.11 2.23
N VAL A 15 20.44 6.05 0.92
CA VAL A 15 19.31 6.03 -0.05
C VAL A 15 18.98 4.64 -0.61
N SER A 16 19.83 3.63 -0.42
CA SER A 16 19.65 2.33 -1.08
C SER A 16 19.29 1.17 -0.14
N ILE A 17 18.58 1.44 0.94
CA ILE A 17 18.02 0.42 1.84
C ILE A 17 16.49 0.61 1.90
N ARG A 18 15.83 0.45 0.75
CA ARG A 18 14.36 0.36 0.70
C ARG A 18 14.01 -1.12 0.50
N SER A 19 13.79 -1.78 1.65
CA SER A 19 13.26 -3.13 1.87
C SER A 19 12.47 -3.68 0.67
N LYS A 20 12.78 -4.91 0.25
CA LYS A 20 12.15 -5.57 -0.90
C LYS A 20 10.67 -5.91 -0.67
N ASN A 21 10.15 -5.73 0.54
CA ASN A 21 8.71 -5.85 0.80
C ASN A 21 7.99 -4.50 0.88
N CYS A 22 8.70 -3.43 1.28
CA CYS A 22 8.36 -2.09 0.85
C CYS A 22 8.26 -2.04 -0.68
N SER A 23 9.07 -2.82 -1.42
CA SER A 23 8.96 -2.93 -2.88
C SER A 23 7.60 -3.46 -3.34
N ILE A 24 6.88 -4.35 -2.66
CA ILE A 24 5.57 -4.83 -3.18
C ILE A 24 4.49 -3.74 -3.03
N ALA A 25 4.33 -3.16 -1.85
CA ALA A 25 3.41 -2.03 -1.63
C ALA A 25 3.81 -0.80 -2.47
N PHE A 26 5.11 -0.55 -2.61
CA PHE A 26 5.65 0.51 -3.45
C PHE A 26 5.42 0.24 -4.94
N ASN A 27 5.67 -0.97 -5.44
CA ASN A 27 5.42 -1.34 -6.84
C ASN A 27 3.92 -1.30 -7.17
N LEU A 28 3.06 -1.67 -6.23
CA LEU A 28 1.60 -1.60 -6.38
C LEU A 28 1.15 -0.14 -6.49
N LEU A 29 1.56 0.71 -5.55
CA LEU A 29 1.22 2.13 -5.59
C LEU A 29 1.81 2.83 -6.82
N GLN A 30 3.06 2.55 -7.18
CA GLN A 30 3.69 3.05 -8.39
C GLN A 30 2.93 2.64 -9.65
N THR A 31 2.50 1.38 -9.74
CA THR A 31 1.76 0.91 -10.91
C THR A 31 0.39 1.57 -10.99
N ILE A 32 -0.31 1.73 -9.87
CA ILE A 32 -1.57 2.48 -9.81
C ILE A 32 -1.38 3.93 -10.24
N LEU A 33 -0.33 4.60 -9.75
CA LEU A 33 -0.01 5.98 -10.15
C LEU A 33 0.24 6.10 -11.65
N LEU A 34 1.05 5.19 -12.22
CA LEU A 34 1.33 5.17 -13.65
C LEU A 34 0.05 4.99 -14.48
N TRP A 35 -0.82 4.06 -14.09
CA TRP A 35 -2.12 3.88 -14.76
C TRP A 35 -3.06 5.06 -14.58
N CYS A 36 -3.09 5.70 -13.41
CA CYS A 36 -3.91 6.89 -13.23
C CYS A 36 -3.43 8.03 -14.14
N CYS A 37 -2.12 8.26 -14.27
CA CYS A 37 -1.59 9.26 -15.19
C CYS A 37 -1.92 8.92 -16.66
N GLU A 38 -1.93 7.64 -17.03
CA GLU A 38 -2.29 7.18 -18.38
C GLU A 38 -3.80 7.30 -18.67
N ILE A 39 -4.66 7.28 -17.66
CA ILE A 39 -6.12 7.39 -17.83
C ILE A 39 -6.60 8.84 -17.67
N HIS A 40 -6.01 9.59 -16.74
CA HIS A 40 -6.43 10.93 -16.34
C HIS A 40 -5.38 11.97 -16.75
N HIS A 41 -5.53 12.49 -17.97
CA HIS A 41 -4.57 13.45 -18.56
C HIS A 41 -4.92 14.90 -18.22
N GLY A 42 -6.13 15.15 -17.70
CA GLY A 42 -6.62 16.49 -17.39
C GLY A 42 -5.91 17.05 -16.15
N LYS A 43 -5.46 18.31 -16.21
CA LYS A 43 -4.91 18.98 -15.03
C LYS A 43 -5.97 19.12 -13.91
N GLU A 44 -7.23 19.25 -14.29
CA GLU A 44 -8.39 19.34 -13.41
C GLU A 44 -8.55 18.08 -12.54
N ASP A 45 -8.21 16.91 -13.07
CA ASP A 45 -8.25 15.63 -12.35
C ASP A 45 -7.29 15.64 -11.14
N TRP A 46 -6.18 16.36 -11.26
CA TRP A 46 -5.09 16.42 -10.28
C TRP A 46 -5.03 17.74 -9.50
N GLU A 47 -6.04 18.60 -9.66
CA GLU A 47 -6.00 19.97 -9.15
C GLU A 47 -5.98 20.03 -7.62
N THR A 48 -6.72 19.12 -6.97
CA THR A 48 -6.79 19.05 -5.51
C THR A 48 -6.28 17.71 -5.00
N LEU A 49 -5.75 17.73 -3.77
CA LEU A 49 -5.34 16.50 -3.09
C LEU A 49 -6.49 15.51 -2.95
N LEU A 50 -7.71 16.00 -2.65
CA LEU A 50 -8.89 15.15 -2.49
C LEU A 50 -9.32 14.53 -3.82
N SER A 51 -9.31 15.30 -4.92
CA SER A 51 -9.61 14.78 -6.26
C SER A 51 -8.59 13.72 -6.68
N SER A 52 -7.30 14.02 -6.48
CA SER A 52 -6.19 13.09 -6.76
C SER A 52 -6.33 11.79 -5.98
N LEU A 53 -6.66 11.89 -4.69
CA LEU A 53 -6.87 10.73 -3.81
C LEU A 53 -8.07 9.89 -4.28
N LYS A 54 -9.19 10.53 -4.64
CA LYS A 54 -10.39 9.84 -5.15
C LYS A 54 -10.10 9.07 -6.44
N ILE A 55 -9.30 9.64 -7.35
CA ILE A 55 -8.89 8.97 -8.59
C ILE A 55 -8.04 7.73 -8.28
N LEU A 56 -7.03 7.89 -7.43
CA LEU A 56 -6.13 6.80 -7.04
C LEU A 56 -6.89 5.66 -6.36
N LEU A 57 -7.71 5.99 -5.36
CA LEU A 57 -8.52 5.02 -4.65
C LEU A 57 -9.61 4.40 -5.53
N GLY A 58 -10.19 5.16 -6.46
CA GLY A 58 -11.16 4.66 -7.44
C GLY A 58 -10.57 3.61 -8.36
N LEU A 59 -9.38 3.87 -8.92
CA LEU A 59 -8.66 2.90 -9.74
C LEU A 59 -8.24 1.68 -8.92
N LEU A 60 -7.74 1.89 -7.71
CA LEU A 60 -7.35 0.80 -6.82
C LEU A 60 -8.56 -0.08 -6.45
N LYS A 61 -9.72 0.51 -6.13
CA LYS A 61 -10.97 -0.22 -5.89
C LYS A 61 -11.37 -1.05 -7.11
N HIS A 62 -11.28 -0.47 -8.31
CA HIS A 62 -11.62 -1.16 -9.55
C HIS A 62 -10.73 -2.37 -9.81
N THR A 63 -9.41 -2.22 -9.63
CA THR A 63 -8.45 -3.31 -9.82
C THR A 63 -8.62 -4.40 -8.77
N LEU A 64 -8.89 -4.05 -7.52
CA LEU A 64 -9.16 -4.99 -6.43
C LEU A 64 -10.42 -5.82 -6.69
N ALA A 65 -11.51 -5.18 -7.13
CA ALA A 65 -12.75 -5.87 -7.49
C ALA A 65 -12.53 -6.90 -8.61
N LYS A 66 -11.65 -6.59 -9.57
CA LYS A 66 -11.26 -7.50 -10.66
C LYS A 66 -10.20 -8.52 -10.26
N LYS A 67 -9.64 -8.41 -9.05
CA LYS A 67 -8.45 -9.17 -8.58
C LYS A 67 -7.31 -9.11 -9.61
N HIS A 68 -7.20 -7.98 -10.31
CA HIS A 68 -6.28 -7.81 -11.42
C HIS A 68 -5.73 -6.39 -11.49
N LEU A 69 -4.42 -6.28 -11.27
CA LEU A 69 -3.63 -5.08 -11.52
C LEU A 69 -2.56 -5.41 -12.57
N PRO A 70 -2.75 -5.01 -13.84
CA PRO A 70 -1.78 -5.27 -14.89
C PRO A 70 -0.51 -4.48 -14.61
N HIS A 71 0.64 -5.12 -14.78
CA HIS A 71 1.92 -4.45 -14.70
C HIS A 71 2.05 -3.45 -15.85
N TYR A 72 2.49 -2.23 -15.54
CA TYR A 72 2.48 -1.11 -16.49
C TYR A 72 3.25 -1.42 -17.79
N PHE A 73 4.47 -1.95 -17.68
CA PHE A 73 5.30 -2.31 -18.84
C PHE A 73 5.10 -3.74 -19.35
N LEU A 74 4.50 -4.61 -18.53
CA LEU A 74 4.40 -6.05 -18.79
C LEU A 74 2.95 -6.47 -18.61
N GLN A 75 2.06 -5.93 -19.44
CA GLN A 75 0.60 -6.05 -19.28
C GLN A 75 0.06 -7.47 -19.02
N PRO A 76 0.64 -8.56 -19.58
CA PRO A 76 0.20 -9.92 -19.25
C PRO A 76 0.42 -10.32 -17.79
N LEU A 77 1.28 -9.61 -17.06
CA LEU A 77 1.63 -9.88 -15.68
C LEU A 77 0.67 -9.16 -14.73
N ASN A 78 -0.06 -9.94 -13.93
CA ASN A 78 -0.89 -9.42 -12.85
C ASN A 78 -0.05 -9.26 -11.57
N ILE A 79 0.09 -8.03 -11.09
CA ILE A 79 0.82 -7.71 -9.86
C ILE A 79 0.16 -8.36 -8.64
N PHE A 80 -1.17 -8.45 -8.62
CA PHE A 80 -1.88 -9.10 -7.53
C PHE A 80 -1.64 -10.60 -7.46
N ASN A 81 -1.17 -11.23 -8.56
CA ASN A 81 -0.85 -12.66 -8.59
C ASN A 81 0.61 -12.97 -8.27
N LYS A 82 1.43 -11.98 -7.88
CA LYS A 82 2.83 -12.21 -7.55
C LYS A 82 2.93 -13.06 -6.28
N GLN A 83 2.96 -14.37 -6.46
CA GLN A 83 3.01 -15.36 -5.39
C GLN A 83 4.24 -15.08 -4.52
N TYR A 84 4.04 -14.99 -3.21
CA TYR A 84 5.16 -15.23 -2.30
C TYR A 84 5.55 -16.69 -2.51
N LYS A 85 6.78 -16.95 -2.95
CA LYS A 85 7.29 -18.31 -3.21
C LYS A 85 7.21 -19.26 -2.00
N THR A 86 6.82 -18.76 -0.83
CA THR A 86 6.75 -19.47 0.44
C THR A 86 5.46 -19.26 1.24
N SER A 87 4.47 -18.48 0.78
CA SER A 87 3.25 -18.27 1.57
C SER A 87 2.10 -19.14 1.08
N ASN A 88 1.37 -19.76 2.00
CA ASN A 88 0.11 -20.44 1.71
C ASN A 88 -0.81 -19.59 0.82
N HIS A 89 -1.47 -20.23 -0.15
CA HIS A 89 -2.41 -19.62 -1.11
C HIS A 89 -3.59 -18.86 -0.48
N ILE A 90 -3.74 -18.93 0.84
CA ILE A 90 -4.84 -18.35 1.63
C ILE A 90 -4.58 -16.87 1.96
N HIS A 91 -3.31 -16.48 2.13
CA HIS A 91 -2.97 -15.16 2.71
C HIS A 91 -3.01 -14.01 1.71
N GLN A 92 -2.72 -14.27 0.44
CA GLN A 92 -2.79 -13.27 -0.64
C GLN A 92 -4.22 -12.82 -0.93
N PRO A 93 -5.22 -13.72 -1.04
CA PRO A 93 -6.62 -13.30 -1.08
C PRO A 93 -7.00 -12.46 0.13
N LEU A 94 -6.57 -12.85 1.33
CA LEU A 94 -6.94 -12.17 2.56
C LEU A 94 -6.42 -10.71 2.61
N SER A 95 -5.17 -10.47 2.22
CA SER A 95 -4.60 -9.12 2.22
C SER A 95 -5.25 -8.20 1.17
N LEU A 96 -5.64 -8.74 0.01
CA LEU A 96 -6.35 -7.98 -1.02
C LEU A 96 -7.77 -7.61 -0.58
N GLU A 97 -8.48 -8.52 0.11
CA GLU A 97 -9.82 -8.23 0.65
C GLU A 97 -9.76 -7.18 1.77
N VAL A 98 -8.76 -7.26 2.68
CA VAL A 98 -8.54 -6.17 3.65
C VAL A 98 -8.31 -4.85 2.94
N LEU A 99 -7.43 -4.81 1.95
CA LEU A 99 -7.16 -3.59 1.19
C LEU A 99 -8.42 -3.06 0.49
N ALA A 100 -9.30 -3.93 -0.01
CA ALA A 100 -10.56 -3.52 -0.62
C ALA A 100 -11.52 -2.87 0.40
N HIS A 101 -11.59 -3.40 1.62
CA HIS A 101 -12.37 -2.79 2.71
C HIS A 101 -11.77 -1.44 3.14
N GLU A 102 -10.44 -1.34 3.27
CA GLU A 102 -9.74 -0.09 3.60
C GLU A 102 -10.00 1.00 2.56
N VAL A 103 -9.85 0.67 1.27
CA VAL A 103 -10.10 1.59 0.15
C VAL A 103 -11.57 2.02 0.12
N SER A 104 -12.49 1.10 0.42
CA SER A 104 -13.92 1.43 0.47
C SER A 104 -14.26 2.39 1.60
N ALA A 105 -13.67 2.21 2.79
CA ALA A 105 -13.83 3.15 3.90
C ALA A 105 -13.21 4.52 3.60
N MET A 106 -12.00 4.55 3.03
CA MET A 106 -11.33 5.79 2.63
C MET A 106 -12.11 6.56 1.54
N LEU A 107 -12.77 5.87 0.61
CA LEU A 107 -13.59 6.51 -0.42
C LEU A 107 -14.89 7.09 0.13
N ALA A 108 -15.45 6.49 1.18
CA ALA A 108 -16.67 6.97 1.82
C ALA A 108 -16.42 8.27 2.59
N ASP A 109 -15.37 8.32 3.42
CA ASP A 109 -14.89 9.57 4.04
C ASP A 109 -13.38 9.46 4.37
N ALA A 110 -12.56 10.08 3.54
CA ALA A 110 -11.10 10.08 3.71
C ALA A 110 -10.65 10.84 4.96
N THR A 111 -11.39 11.87 5.39
CA THR A 111 -11.05 12.67 6.56
C THR A 111 -11.35 11.89 7.83
N ALA A 112 -12.54 11.29 7.92
CA ALA A 112 -12.93 10.45 9.05
C ALA A 112 -12.07 9.19 9.18
N TYR A 113 -11.58 8.64 8.05
CA TYR A 113 -10.65 7.52 8.04
C TYR A 113 -9.27 7.89 8.61
N LEU A 114 -8.73 9.04 8.22
CA LEU A 114 -7.37 9.47 8.62
C LEU A 114 -7.34 10.14 10.01
N VAL A 115 -8.43 10.76 10.44
CA VAL A 115 -8.53 11.50 11.70
C VAL A 115 -9.58 10.84 12.60
N PRO A 116 -9.17 9.94 13.50
CA PRO A 116 -10.09 9.29 14.42
C PRO A 116 -10.85 10.33 15.27
N GLY A 117 -12.18 10.22 15.30
CA GLY A 117 -13.06 11.13 16.06
C GLY A 117 -13.45 12.42 15.32
N HIS A 118 -13.10 12.57 14.04
CA HIS A 118 -13.60 13.66 13.23
C HIS A 118 -15.07 13.44 12.85
N GLU A 119 -15.96 14.28 13.39
CA GLU A 119 -17.37 14.29 13.00
C GLU A 119 -17.52 15.04 11.66
N SER A 120 -17.86 14.30 10.59
CA SER A 120 -18.17 14.92 9.30
C SER A 120 -19.48 15.71 9.43
N ALA A 121 -19.48 16.96 8.96
CA ALA A 121 -20.67 17.82 8.97
C ALA A 121 -21.66 17.38 7.87
N GLY A 122 -22.35 16.25 8.06
CA GLY A 122 -23.32 15.74 7.10
C GLY A 122 -23.89 14.38 7.49
N CYS A 123 -25.22 14.32 7.69
CA CYS A 123 -25.92 13.15 8.22
C CYS A 123 -25.88 11.91 7.30
N SER A 124 -25.68 12.07 5.97
CA SER A 124 -25.67 10.94 5.02
C SER A 124 -24.28 10.38 4.69
N VAL A 125 -23.24 11.23 4.65
CA VAL A 125 -21.85 10.80 4.37
C VAL A 125 -21.29 9.97 5.53
N ASN A 126 -21.69 10.31 6.76
CA ASN A 126 -21.32 9.52 7.94
C ASN A 126 -21.88 8.10 7.92
N GLN A 127 -23.07 7.87 7.35
CA GLN A 127 -23.71 6.55 7.38
C GLN A 127 -23.02 5.54 6.45
N ASP A 128 -22.68 5.93 5.21
CA ASP A 128 -21.95 5.04 4.29
C ASP A 128 -20.55 4.74 4.83
N TYR A 129 -19.85 5.75 5.36
CA TYR A 129 -18.55 5.54 6.02
C TYR A 129 -18.66 4.58 7.20
N GLU A 130 -19.64 4.77 8.09
CA GLU A 130 -19.83 3.93 9.26
C GLU A 130 -20.14 2.48 8.89
N GLU A 131 -20.94 2.25 7.85
CA GLU A 131 -21.18 0.92 7.28
C GLU A 131 -19.88 0.28 6.79
N LYS A 132 -19.08 1.01 5.97
CA LYS A 132 -17.81 0.48 5.44
C LYS A 132 -16.77 0.25 6.54
N ALA A 133 -16.70 1.14 7.53
CA ALA A 133 -15.80 1.03 8.68
C ALA A 133 -16.19 -0.16 9.58
N THR A 134 -17.48 -0.40 9.76
CA THR A 134 -17.99 -1.57 10.49
C THR A 134 -17.68 -2.86 9.74
N ALA A 135 -17.95 -2.93 8.44
CA ALA A 135 -17.62 -4.09 7.63
C ALA A 135 -16.11 -4.40 7.65
N LEU A 136 -15.25 -3.37 7.59
CA LEU A 136 -13.79 -3.52 7.73
C LEU A 136 -13.42 -4.12 9.10
N ARG A 137 -14.03 -3.62 10.18
CA ARG A 137 -13.77 -4.07 11.55
C ARG A 137 -14.17 -5.53 11.72
N GLU A 138 -15.39 -5.89 11.31
CA GLU A 138 -15.91 -7.26 11.38
C GLU A 138 -15.07 -8.23 10.55
N TYR A 139 -14.62 -7.82 9.36
CA TYR A 139 -13.75 -8.62 8.53
C TYR A 139 -12.40 -8.88 9.22
N LYS A 140 -11.77 -7.84 9.77
CA LYS A 140 -10.50 -7.95 10.51
C LYS A 140 -10.62 -8.83 11.75
N GLU A 141 -11.74 -8.73 12.48
CA GLU A 141 -11.99 -9.54 13.66
C GLU A 141 -12.20 -11.02 13.30
N ARG A 142 -12.99 -11.29 12.25
CA ARG A 142 -13.24 -12.65 11.75
C ARG A 142 -11.96 -13.35 11.29
N HIS A 143 -11.03 -12.61 10.70
CA HIS A 143 -9.79 -13.14 10.12
C HIS A 143 -8.53 -12.77 10.93
N TRP A 144 -8.71 -12.48 12.21
CA TRP A 144 -7.66 -11.90 13.05
C TRP A 144 -6.43 -12.80 13.18
N GLU A 145 -6.63 -14.12 13.29
CA GLU A 145 -5.53 -15.08 13.43
C GLU A 145 -4.68 -15.14 12.16
N GLU A 146 -5.31 -15.20 11.00
CA GLU A 146 -4.62 -15.24 9.71
C GLU A 146 -3.94 -13.91 9.39
N LEU A 147 -4.52 -12.78 9.79
CA LEU A 147 -3.91 -11.46 9.67
C LEU A 147 -2.71 -11.28 10.60
N ARG A 148 -2.79 -11.79 11.83
CA ARG A 148 -1.67 -11.80 12.78
C ARG A 148 -0.52 -12.65 12.24
N GLU A 149 -0.83 -13.82 11.68
CA GLU A 149 0.16 -14.70 11.07
C GLU A 149 0.81 -14.07 9.82
N LEU A 150 0.00 -13.42 8.98
CA LEU A 150 0.48 -12.61 7.86
C LEU A 150 1.49 -11.55 8.29
N LYS A 151 1.17 -10.83 9.36
CA LYS A 151 2.04 -9.81 9.92
C LYS A 151 3.34 -10.42 10.46
N ARG A 152 3.26 -11.53 11.20
CA ARG A 152 4.45 -12.27 11.70
C ARG A 152 5.36 -12.70 10.55
N MET A 153 4.80 -13.29 9.50
CA MET A 153 5.58 -13.72 8.32
C MET A 153 6.24 -12.53 7.62
N GLU A 154 5.56 -11.39 7.56
CA GLU A 154 6.10 -10.17 6.97
C GLU A 154 7.27 -9.62 7.79
N ASP A 155 7.09 -9.55 9.11
CA ASP A 155 8.13 -9.11 10.04
C ASP A 155 9.35 -10.06 9.99
N GLU A 156 9.15 -11.38 9.95
CA GLU A 156 10.23 -12.36 9.82
C GLU A 156 10.99 -12.28 8.49
N ARG A 157 10.30 -11.97 7.38
CA ARG A 157 10.97 -11.70 6.11
C ARG A 157 11.83 -10.44 6.20
N MET A 158 11.36 -9.42 6.90
CA MET A 158 12.13 -8.20 7.12
C MET A 158 13.43 -8.50 7.88
N TYR A 159 13.38 -9.27 8.97
CA TYR A 159 14.57 -9.62 9.76
C TYR A 159 15.57 -10.48 8.97
N LYS A 160 15.12 -11.50 8.23
CA LYS A 160 16.00 -12.35 7.42
C LYS A 160 16.71 -11.59 6.30
N GLU A 161 16.05 -10.60 5.70
CA GLU A 161 16.67 -9.74 4.69
C GLU A 161 17.74 -8.83 5.32
N VAL A 162 17.55 -8.34 6.54
CA VAL A 162 18.55 -7.53 7.25
C VAL A 162 19.79 -8.36 7.58
N GLU A 163 19.63 -9.55 8.19
CA GLU A 163 20.74 -10.44 8.56
C GLU A 163 21.59 -10.88 7.36
N THR A 164 20.95 -11.23 6.24
CA THR A 164 21.67 -11.65 5.01
C THR A 164 22.39 -10.52 4.29
N THR A 165 22.09 -9.26 4.64
CA THR A 165 22.79 -8.08 4.11
C THR A 165 24.02 -7.76 4.97
N GLU A 166 23.99 -8.07 6.27
CA GLU A 166 25.13 -7.93 7.17
C GLU A 166 26.22 -8.99 6.88
N GLU A 167 25.85 -10.24 6.61
CA GLU A 167 26.82 -11.32 6.30
C GLU A 167 27.55 -11.16 4.96
N LYS A 168 27.00 -10.39 4.00
CA LYS A 168 27.62 -10.16 2.68
C LYS A 168 28.59 -8.98 2.66
N THR A 169 28.79 -8.31 3.80
CA THR A 169 29.65 -7.12 3.91
C THR A 169 30.87 -7.35 4.82
N LEU A 170 31.18 -8.61 5.14
CA LEU A 170 32.40 -9.05 5.83
C LEU A 170 33.41 -9.65 4.84
#